data_AF-A0A1F6H7H8-F1
#
_entry.id   AF-A0A1F6H7H8-F1
#
_cell.length_a   1.000
_cell.length_b   1.000
_cell.length_c   1.000
_cell.angle_alpha   90.00
_cell.angle_beta   90.00
_cell.angle_gamma   90.00
#
_symmetry.space_group_name_H-M   'P 1'
#
loop_
_entity.id
_entity.type
_entity.pdbx_description
1 polymer ?
#
loop_
_entity_poly.entity_id
_entity_poly.type
_entity_poly.pdbx_seq_one_letter_code
_entity_poly.pdbx_strand_id
1 'polypeptide(L)'
;MLFFLFQFYNSFLPGYFLIFFYMIYLFWIWVNDRKIIKKIITKNTSLIVLGTLFLVTLVVKPYYDVFREYDAARNIRDAVHFALQPEDLIYPNEHTIFEPLLLQVSNIRKYAKTDEIKSGYIGLIFSMLSIFSIFYVIKKIKKKNILENSFLITGLLGLILSFGPALHFARETIHKPFLIILPYAIFYYIIPGFSGFRNSSRWEMLFIFSIAVLVSIVLSSILKNNKKSFIIYSLLIIGIVAEYNFPMKFYPVRQIKNFPQSYKWLSSTPKNSVYITMPIYNWNSPNYAIELEREYYSTQDFRKTVNGYSGFSPKSWQEDVLYLFRNFPENESILRIKKMGVNYIIVNKAEYDKLYKNKYYTFGNGDFVRSELNKNSNLFLKDKFEDTYIFGFNN
;
A
#
# COMPACT_ATOMS: atom_id res chain seq x y z
N MET A 1 -7.71 -20.04 13.86
CA MET A 1 -8.37 -18.87 14.47
C MET A 1 -7.38 -17.83 15.00
N LEU A 2 -6.43 -18.21 15.86
CA LEU A 2 -5.34 -17.30 16.28
C LEU A 2 -4.57 -16.72 15.09
N PHE A 3 -4.23 -17.54 14.09
CA PHE A 3 -3.61 -17.06 12.85
C PHE A 3 -4.45 -15.99 12.14
N PHE A 4 -5.77 -16.17 12.05
CA PHE A 4 -6.66 -15.18 11.46
C PHE A 4 -6.65 -13.87 12.26
N LEU A 5 -6.70 -13.93 13.60
CA LEU A 5 -6.61 -12.74 14.45
C LEU A 5 -5.29 -11.99 14.24
N PHE A 6 -4.15 -12.70 14.24
CA PHE A 6 -2.86 -12.06 14.02
C PHE A 6 -2.75 -11.43 12.63
N GLN A 7 -3.24 -12.11 11.60
CA GLN A 7 -3.25 -11.54 10.24
C GLN A 7 -4.16 -10.31 10.17
N PHE A 8 -5.35 -10.37 10.74
CA PHE A 8 -6.32 -9.27 10.74
C PHE A 8 -5.81 -8.06 11.55
N TYR A 9 -5.15 -8.30 12.69
CA TYR A 9 -4.59 -7.24 13.53
C TYR A 9 -3.36 -6.59 12.89
N ASN A 10 -2.58 -7.36 12.14
CA ASN A 10 -1.48 -6.82 11.34
C ASN A 10 -2.01 -5.96 10.18
N SER A 11 -3.04 -6.44 9.46
CA SER A 11 -3.72 -5.68 8.42
C SER A 11 -5.09 -6.28 8.10
N PHE A 12 -6.08 -5.42 7.85
CA PHE A 12 -7.41 -5.86 7.44
C PHE A 12 -7.37 -6.69 6.15
N LEU A 13 -6.50 -6.36 5.18
CA LEU A 13 -6.50 -6.95 3.84
C LEU A 13 -6.23 -8.48 3.85
N PRO A 14 -5.15 -8.99 4.48
CA PRO A 14 -4.98 -10.44 4.69
C PRO A 14 -6.16 -11.10 5.40
N GLY A 15 -6.81 -10.40 6.34
CA GLY A 15 -8.03 -10.84 6.98
C GLY A 15 -9.15 -11.11 5.97
N TYR A 16 -9.40 -10.18 5.05
CA TYR A 16 -10.35 -10.38 3.95
C TYR A 16 -9.95 -11.52 3.03
N PHE A 17 -8.66 -11.67 2.69
CA PHE A 17 -8.19 -12.79 1.86
C PHE A 17 -8.50 -14.14 2.51
N LEU A 18 -8.26 -14.27 3.82
CA LEU A 18 -8.59 -15.49 4.56
C LEU A 18 -10.09 -15.76 4.59
N ILE A 19 -10.91 -14.75 4.91
CA ILE A 19 -12.37 -14.88 4.88
C ILE A 19 -12.82 -15.37 3.49
N PHE A 20 -12.31 -14.73 2.44
CA PHE A 20 -12.68 -15.03 1.07
C PHE A 20 -12.32 -16.48 0.67
N PHE A 21 -11.08 -16.90 0.93
CA PHE A 21 -10.66 -18.28 0.67
C PHE A 21 -11.48 -19.30 1.48
N TYR A 22 -11.68 -19.07 2.78
CA TYR A 22 -12.43 -20.00 3.63
C TYR A 22 -13.91 -20.06 3.24
N MET A 23 -14.53 -18.96 2.81
CA MET A 23 -15.90 -18.98 2.29
C MET A 23 -16.01 -19.88 1.05
N ILE A 24 -15.07 -19.77 0.10
CA ILE A 24 -15.04 -20.62 -1.10
C ILE A 24 -14.77 -22.08 -0.73
N TYR A 25 -13.82 -22.33 0.18
CA TYR A 25 -13.48 -23.66 0.65
C TYR A 25 -14.65 -24.36 1.36
N LEU A 26 -15.32 -23.65 2.27
CA LEU A 26 -16.52 -24.15 2.95
C LEU A 26 -17.68 -24.35 1.98
N PHE A 27 -17.84 -23.49 0.98
CA PHE A 27 -18.83 -23.70 -0.08
C PHE A 27 -18.59 -25.02 -0.82
N TRP A 28 -17.35 -25.33 -1.21
CA TRP A 28 -17.03 -26.60 -1.86
C TRP A 28 -17.23 -27.81 -0.93
N ILE A 29 -16.90 -27.70 0.36
CA ILE A 29 -17.24 -28.74 1.34
C ILE A 29 -18.76 -28.93 1.40
N TRP A 30 -19.53 -27.84 1.46
CA TRP A 30 -20.99 -27.90 1.54
C TRP A 30 -21.62 -28.59 0.32
N VAL A 31 -21.15 -28.27 -0.88
CA VAL A 31 -21.62 -28.87 -2.14
C VAL A 31 -21.25 -30.36 -2.23
N ASN A 32 -20.11 -30.76 -1.66
CA ASN A 32 -19.61 -32.13 -1.78
C ASN A 32 -20.08 -33.07 -0.67
N ASP A 33 -19.98 -32.63 0.59
CA ASP A 33 -20.41 -33.39 1.76
C ASP A 33 -20.88 -32.47 2.91
N ARG A 34 -22.20 -32.25 2.94
CA ARG A 34 -22.86 -31.46 3.99
C ARG A 34 -22.65 -32.02 5.40
N LYS A 35 -22.35 -33.32 5.56
CA LYS A 35 -22.13 -33.92 6.89
C LYS A 35 -20.85 -33.39 7.52
N ILE A 36 -19.82 -33.07 6.72
CA ILE A 36 -18.57 -32.48 7.21
C ILE A 36 -18.85 -31.13 7.87
N ILE A 37 -19.68 -30.27 7.24
CA ILE A 37 -20.04 -28.97 7.84
C ILE A 37 -20.74 -29.14 9.19
N LYS A 38 -21.67 -30.10 9.30
CA LYS A 38 -22.33 -30.38 10.59
C LYS A 38 -21.34 -30.85 11.67
N LYS A 39 -20.27 -31.56 11.29
CA LYS A 39 -19.19 -31.96 12.22
C LYS A 39 -18.29 -30.79 12.61
N ILE A 40 -18.08 -29.83 11.72
CA ILE A 40 -17.29 -28.62 12.00
C ILE A 40 -18.05 -27.67 12.91
N ILE A 41 -19.37 -27.54 12.74
CA ILE A 41 -20.23 -26.66 13.55
C ILE A 41 -20.62 -27.38 14.85
N THR A 42 -19.81 -27.18 15.88
CA THR A 42 -20.02 -27.69 17.24
C THR A 42 -20.15 -26.51 18.19
N LYS A 43 -20.65 -26.73 19.41
CA LYS A 43 -20.70 -25.69 20.45
C LYS A 43 -19.34 -25.02 20.65
N ASN A 44 -18.26 -25.80 20.71
CA ASN A 44 -16.91 -25.30 20.94
C ASN A 44 -16.41 -24.45 19.77
N THR A 45 -16.60 -24.90 18.53
CA THR A 45 -16.17 -24.13 17.36
C THR A 45 -17.00 -22.85 17.19
N SER A 46 -18.30 -22.89 17.47
CA SER A 46 -19.15 -21.70 17.50
C SER A 46 -18.70 -20.69 18.56
N LEU A 47 -18.37 -21.14 19.77
CA LEU A 47 -17.82 -20.27 20.83
C LEU A 47 -16.48 -19.64 20.41
N ILE A 48 -15.61 -20.41 19.76
CA ILE A 48 -14.34 -19.90 19.23
C ILE A 48 -14.58 -18.84 18.13
N VAL A 49 -15.53 -19.05 17.23
CA VAL A 49 -15.93 -18.07 16.19
C VAL A 49 -16.47 -16.80 16.84
N LEU A 50 -17.38 -16.90 17.80
CA LEU A 50 -17.94 -15.76 18.51
C LEU A 50 -16.86 -14.99 19.27
N GLY A 51 -15.99 -15.67 20.00
CA GLY A 51 -14.85 -15.05 20.69
C GLY A 51 -13.91 -14.34 19.73
N THR A 52 -13.70 -14.91 18.54
CA THR A 52 -12.86 -14.29 17.49
C THR A 52 -13.51 -13.04 16.92
N LEU A 53 -14.81 -13.09 16.61
CA LEU A 53 -15.56 -11.93 16.14
C LEU A 53 -15.55 -10.82 17.18
N PHE A 54 -15.74 -11.15 18.47
CA PHE A 54 -15.61 -10.20 19.56
C PHE A 54 -14.23 -9.53 19.58
N LEU A 55 -13.15 -10.31 19.51
CA LEU A 55 -11.79 -9.76 19.46
C LEU A 55 -11.57 -8.86 18.23
N VAL A 56 -12.05 -9.26 17.05
CA VAL A 56 -12.04 -8.44 15.84
C VAL A 56 -12.76 -7.10 16.07
N THR A 57 -13.92 -7.10 16.73
CA THR A 57 -14.67 -5.86 16.98
C THR A 57 -13.91 -4.86 17.86
N LEU A 58 -13.07 -5.32 18.79
CA LEU A 58 -12.25 -4.43 19.61
C LEU A 58 -11.25 -3.62 18.77
N VAL A 59 -10.71 -4.24 17.71
CA VAL A 59 -9.78 -3.56 16.79
C VAL A 59 -10.51 -2.76 15.73
N VAL A 60 -11.67 -3.22 15.24
CA VAL A 60 -12.46 -2.49 14.24
C VAL A 60 -13.05 -1.21 14.83
N LYS A 61 -13.44 -1.20 16.11
CA LYS A 61 -14.17 -0.09 16.73
C LYS A 61 -13.45 1.27 16.60
N PRO A 62 -12.16 1.44 16.95
CA PRO A 62 -11.46 2.71 16.76
C PRO A 62 -11.46 3.20 15.30
N TYR A 63 -11.30 2.30 14.33
CA TYR A 63 -11.37 2.67 12.91
C TYR A 63 -12.77 3.12 12.51
N TYR A 64 -13.80 2.46 13.04
CA TYR A 64 -15.19 2.86 12.83
C TYR A 64 -15.50 4.22 13.46
N ASP A 65 -14.99 4.48 14.66
CA ASP A 65 -15.17 5.76 15.35
C ASP A 65 -14.52 6.90 14.55
N VAL A 66 -13.27 6.74 14.10
CA VAL A 66 -12.57 7.69 13.21
C VAL A 66 -13.29 7.85 11.87
N PHE A 67 -13.80 6.75 11.31
CA PHE A 67 -14.58 6.78 10.07
C PHE A 67 -15.82 7.66 10.21
N ARG A 68 -16.55 7.57 11.33
CA ARG A 68 -17.73 8.42 11.58
C ARG A 68 -17.36 9.86 11.90
N GLU A 69 -16.29 10.09 12.65
CA GLU A 69 -15.87 11.43 13.07
C GLU A 69 -15.42 12.29 11.89
N TYR A 70 -14.69 11.70 10.95
CA TYR A 70 -14.06 12.44 9.84
C TYR A 70 -14.67 12.13 8.46
N ASP A 71 -15.75 11.36 8.39
CA ASP A 71 -16.32 10.83 7.14
C ASP A 71 -15.23 10.20 6.25
N ALA A 72 -14.40 9.34 6.87
CA ALA A 72 -13.17 8.82 6.27
C ALA A 72 -13.41 7.71 5.23
N ALA A 73 -14.39 7.89 4.35
CA ALA A 73 -14.66 7.02 3.22
C ALA A 73 -13.80 7.43 2.02
N ARG A 74 -13.15 6.46 1.37
CA ARG A 74 -12.51 6.72 0.08
C ARG A 74 -13.55 6.69 -1.02
N ASN A 75 -13.43 7.57 -2.01
CA ASN A 75 -14.28 7.53 -3.18
C ASN A 75 -14.00 6.26 -4.00
N ILE A 76 -15.04 5.62 -4.56
CA ILE A 76 -14.87 4.46 -5.45
C ILE A 76 -13.93 4.76 -6.63
N ARG A 77 -13.83 6.03 -7.05
CA ARG A 77 -12.87 6.50 -8.07
C ARG A 77 -11.42 6.20 -7.70
N ASP A 78 -11.05 6.18 -6.42
CA ASP A 78 -9.72 5.76 -6.01
C ASP A 78 -9.48 4.29 -6.39
N ALA A 79 -10.44 3.41 -6.10
CA ALA A 79 -10.34 2.00 -6.43
C ALA A 79 -10.36 1.73 -7.94
N VAL A 80 -10.97 2.61 -8.74
CA VAL A 80 -10.89 2.63 -10.21
C VAL A 80 -9.49 3.05 -10.66
N HIS A 81 -8.97 4.17 -10.13
CA HIS A 81 -7.64 4.67 -10.48
C HIS A 81 -6.52 3.68 -10.15
N PHE A 82 -6.64 2.98 -9.02
CA PHE A 82 -5.68 1.96 -8.61
C PHE A 82 -6.12 0.53 -8.98
N ALA A 83 -6.96 0.35 -10.00
CA ALA A 83 -7.22 -0.96 -10.59
C ALA A 83 -5.99 -1.52 -11.31
N LEU A 84 -5.93 -2.85 -11.44
CA LEU A 84 -5.11 -3.52 -12.44
C LEU A 84 -5.83 -3.46 -13.78
N GLN A 85 -5.09 -3.51 -14.87
CA GLN A 85 -5.62 -3.64 -16.22
C GLN A 85 -5.08 -4.92 -16.88
N PRO A 86 -5.79 -5.50 -17.87
CA PRO A 86 -5.32 -6.71 -18.54
C PRO A 86 -3.90 -6.59 -19.12
N GLU A 87 -3.50 -5.40 -19.57
CA GLU A 87 -2.17 -5.16 -20.13
C GLU A 87 -1.07 -5.11 -19.05
N ASP A 88 -1.41 -4.84 -17.79
CA ASP A 88 -0.46 -4.83 -16.68
C ASP A 88 0.11 -6.24 -16.43
N LEU A 89 -0.67 -7.30 -16.71
CA LEU A 89 -0.26 -8.71 -16.53
C LEU A 89 0.92 -9.13 -17.41
N ILE A 90 1.12 -8.43 -18.53
CA ILE A 90 2.25 -8.65 -19.45
C ILE A 90 3.29 -7.54 -19.37
N TYR A 91 3.07 -6.53 -18.53
CA TYR A 91 4.00 -5.43 -18.38
C TYR A 91 5.20 -5.84 -17.52
N PRO A 92 6.42 -5.85 -18.10
CA PRO A 92 7.62 -6.32 -17.41
C PRO A 92 7.98 -5.40 -16.24
N ASN A 93 8.64 -5.96 -15.23
CA ASN A 93 9.41 -5.14 -14.30
C ASN A 93 10.79 -4.82 -14.91
N GLU A 94 11.48 -3.81 -14.39
CA GLU A 94 12.89 -3.50 -14.75
C GLU A 94 13.89 -4.62 -14.34
N HIS A 95 13.39 -5.71 -13.78
CA HIS A 95 14.17 -6.82 -13.26
C HIS A 95 14.01 -8.09 -14.09
N THR A 96 13.37 -8.07 -15.26
CA THR A 96 13.28 -9.27 -16.10
C THR A 96 14.13 -9.14 -17.36
N ILE A 97 14.76 -10.25 -17.77
CA ILE A 97 15.52 -10.34 -19.03
C ILE A 97 14.63 -10.09 -20.24
N PHE A 98 13.33 -10.38 -20.13
CA PHE A 98 12.36 -10.19 -21.23
C PHE A 98 11.84 -8.76 -21.34
N GLU A 99 12.26 -7.83 -20.48
CA GLU A 99 11.82 -6.43 -20.51
C GLU A 99 11.94 -5.80 -21.92
N PRO A 100 13.10 -5.85 -22.61
CA PRO A 100 13.24 -5.19 -23.92
C PRO A 100 12.30 -5.76 -24.98
N LEU A 101 11.99 -7.05 -24.91
CA LEU A 101 11.08 -7.74 -25.83
C LEU A 101 9.62 -7.38 -25.53
N LEU A 102 9.22 -7.44 -24.25
CA LEU A 102 7.85 -7.16 -23.83
C LEU A 102 7.48 -5.69 -24.05
N LEU A 103 8.42 -4.76 -23.89
CA LEU A 103 8.22 -3.34 -24.18
C LEU A 103 8.03 -3.03 -25.68
N GLN A 104 8.44 -3.91 -26.60
CA GLN A 104 8.25 -3.73 -28.03
C GLN A 104 6.80 -4.00 -28.48
N VAL A 105 6.02 -4.72 -27.67
CA VAL A 105 4.61 -4.97 -27.97
C VAL A 105 3.84 -3.65 -27.91
N SER A 106 3.16 -3.29 -29.00
CA SER A 106 2.55 -1.98 -29.20
C SER A 106 1.52 -1.67 -28.10
N ASN A 107 1.43 -0.39 -27.72
CA ASN A 107 0.75 0.21 -26.54
C ASN A 107 1.50 0.20 -25.22
N ILE A 108 2.38 -0.77 -24.93
CA ILE A 108 3.14 -0.76 -23.67
C ILE A 108 4.15 0.41 -23.64
N ARG A 109 4.89 0.62 -24.74
CA ARG A 109 5.93 1.67 -24.84
C ARG A 109 5.39 3.10 -24.66
N LYS A 110 4.14 3.35 -25.06
CA LYS A 110 3.52 4.69 -24.99
C LYS A 110 3.27 5.11 -23.54
N TYR A 111 2.87 4.17 -22.69
CA TYR A 111 2.50 4.42 -21.29
C TYR A 111 3.63 4.06 -20.30
N ALA A 112 4.67 3.32 -20.73
CA ALA A 112 5.81 2.95 -19.88
C ALA A 112 6.59 4.14 -19.30
N LYS A 113 6.35 5.36 -19.80
CA LYS A 113 7.00 6.59 -19.33
C LYS A 113 6.18 7.37 -18.29
N THR A 114 4.92 7.02 -18.04
CA THR A 114 4.01 7.87 -17.24
C THR A 114 3.85 7.42 -15.78
N ASP A 115 4.63 6.46 -15.26
CA ASP A 115 4.45 5.84 -13.93
C ASP A 115 3.02 5.26 -13.68
N GLU A 116 2.18 5.21 -14.71
CA GLU A 116 0.80 4.74 -14.64
C GLU A 116 0.65 3.22 -14.86
N ILE A 117 1.68 2.57 -15.40
CA ILE A 117 1.65 1.12 -15.62
C ILE A 117 2.18 0.40 -14.38
N LYS A 118 1.43 -0.59 -13.92
CA LYS A 118 1.85 -1.48 -12.85
C LYS A 118 2.53 -2.70 -13.45
N SER A 119 3.68 -3.07 -12.92
CA SER A 119 4.30 -4.34 -13.29
C SER A 119 3.52 -5.51 -12.67
N GLY A 120 2.78 -6.21 -13.52
CA GLY A 120 2.08 -7.45 -13.18
C GLY A 120 2.70 -8.70 -13.83
N TYR A 121 3.81 -8.55 -14.56
CA TYR A 121 4.49 -9.69 -15.18
C TYR A 121 5.17 -10.58 -14.13
N ILE A 122 4.72 -11.84 -14.08
CA ILE A 122 5.15 -12.86 -13.11
C ILE A 122 6.19 -13.84 -13.67
N GLY A 123 6.66 -13.62 -14.90
CA GLY A 123 7.58 -14.52 -15.62
C GLY A 123 6.87 -15.43 -16.64
N LEU A 124 7.53 -15.71 -17.75
CA LEU A 124 7.02 -16.50 -18.88
C LEU A 124 6.78 -17.95 -18.47
N ILE A 125 7.77 -18.61 -17.87
CA ILE A 125 7.67 -20.00 -17.43
C ILE A 125 6.55 -20.15 -16.41
N PHE A 126 6.50 -19.26 -15.43
CA PHE A 126 5.44 -19.29 -14.42
C PHE A 126 4.06 -19.00 -15.03
N SER A 127 3.96 -18.08 -15.99
CA SER A 127 2.72 -17.80 -16.72
C SER A 127 2.25 -19.02 -17.53
N MET A 128 3.17 -19.71 -18.23
CA MET A 128 2.85 -20.93 -18.98
C MET A 128 2.36 -22.06 -18.06
N LEU A 129 3.04 -22.26 -16.92
CA LEU A 129 2.62 -23.24 -15.91
C LEU A 129 1.25 -22.88 -15.31
N SER A 130 1.01 -21.60 -15.07
CA SER A 130 -0.25 -21.07 -14.56
C SER A 130 -1.41 -21.39 -15.51
N ILE A 131 -1.25 -21.04 -16.79
CA ILE A 131 -2.24 -21.32 -17.84
C ILE A 131 -2.50 -22.83 -17.95
N PHE A 132 -1.43 -23.63 -18.00
CA PHE A 132 -1.54 -25.09 -18.04
C PHE A 132 -2.31 -25.65 -16.84
N SER A 133 -1.99 -25.20 -15.63
CA SER A 133 -2.60 -25.67 -14.39
C SER A 133 -4.08 -25.28 -14.28
N ILE A 134 -4.42 -24.05 -14.69
CA ILE A 134 -5.82 -23.60 -14.80
C ILE A 134 -6.60 -24.52 -15.74
N PHE A 135 -6.12 -24.74 -16.97
CA PHE A 135 -6.81 -25.62 -17.93
C PHE A 135 -6.89 -27.07 -17.45
N TYR A 136 -5.84 -27.59 -16.82
CA TYR A 136 -5.81 -28.94 -16.27
C TYR A 136 -6.92 -29.15 -15.22
N VAL A 137 -7.05 -28.20 -14.30
CA VAL A 137 -8.05 -28.27 -13.21
C VAL A 137 -9.45 -27.99 -13.72
N ILE A 138 -9.65 -27.02 -14.63
CA ILE A 138 -10.96 -26.76 -15.26
C ILE A 138 -11.49 -28.04 -15.94
N LYS A 139 -10.66 -28.76 -16.70
CA LYS A 139 -11.05 -30.04 -17.32
C LYS A 139 -11.46 -31.11 -16.30
N LYS A 140 -10.95 -31.03 -15.07
CA LYS A 140 -11.21 -31.98 -13.98
C LYS A 140 -12.17 -31.46 -12.92
N ILE A 141 -12.74 -30.25 -13.05
CA ILE A 141 -13.53 -29.60 -11.99
C ILE A 141 -14.71 -30.45 -11.51
N LYS A 142 -15.30 -31.27 -12.43
CA LYS A 142 -16.38 -32.23 -12.14
C LYS A 142 -15.97 -33.36 -11.21
N LYS A 143 -14.67 -33.64 -11.04
CA LYS A 143 -14.13 -34.64 -10.10
C LYS A 143 -14.20 -34.18 -8.63
N LYS A 144 -14.76 -32.99 -8.37
CA LYS A 144 -15.08 -32.50 -7.02
C LYS A 144 -13.87 -32.44 -6.07
N ASN A 145 -12.65 -32.19 -6.58
CA ASN A 145 -11.51 -31.95 -5.70
C ASN A 145 -11.67 -30.58 -5.01
N ILE A 146 -12.05 -30.61 -3.73
CA ILE A 146 -12.36 -29.43 -2.92
C ILE A 146 -11.19 -28.44 -2.93
N LEU A 147 -9.96 -28.94 -2.76
CA LEU A 147 -8.78 -28.08 -2.60
C LEU A 147 -8.41 -27.39 -3.91
N GLU A 148 -8.28 -28.16 -5.00
CA GLU A 148 -7.97 -27.62 -6.33
C GLU A 148 -9.03 -26.60 -6.78
N ASN A 149 -10.31 -26.93 -6.60
CA ASN A 149 -11.41 -26.04 -6.98
C ASN A 149 -11.41 -24.77 -6.12
N SER A 150 -11.07 -24.86 -4.84
CA SER A 150 -11.01 -23.70 -3.96
C SER A 150 -9.90 -22.74 -4.36
N PHE A 151 -8.69 -23.23 -4.63
CA PHE A 151 -7.59 -22.39 -5.11
C PHE A 151 -7.86 -21.82 -6.49
N LEU A 152 -8.41 -22.61 -7.43
CA LEU A 152 -8.76 -22.11 -8.75
C LEU A 152 -9.76 -20.94 -8.67
N ILE A 153 -10.88 -21.13 -7.95
CA ILE A 153 -11.93 -20.11 -7.85
C ILE A 153 -11.44 -18.89 -7.07
N THR A 154 -10.68 -19.11 -5.98
CA THR A 154 -10.08 -18.01 -5.20
C THR A 154 -9.12 -17.20 -6.05
N GLY A 155 -8.28 -17.87 -6.85
CA GLY A 155 -7.33 -17.19 -7.73
C GLY A 155 -8.04 -16.37 -8.80
N LEU A 156 -8.99 -16.97 -9.52
CA LEU A 156 -9.74 -16.28 -10.58
C LEU A 156 -10.54 -15.09 -10.04
N LEU A 157 -11.19 -15.24 -8.88
CA LEU A 157 -11.91 -14.13 -8.25
C LEU A 157 -10.95 -13.05 -7.73
N GLY A 158 -9.80 -13.43 -7.18
CA GLY A 158 -8.74 -12.49 -6.79
C GLY A 158 -8.26 -11.64 -7.98
N LEU A 159 -8.10 -12.26 -9.15
CA LEU A 159 -7.76 -11.57 -10.40
C LEU A 159 -8.90 -10.64 -10.85
N ILE A 160 -10.15 -11.10 -10.81
CA ILE A 160 -11.29 -10.26 -11.19
C ILE A 160 -11.43 -9.05 -10.24
N LEU A 161 -11.21 -9.24 -8.95
CA LEU A 161 -11.23 -8.15 -7.96
C LEU A 161 -10.03 -7.21 -8.13
N SER A 162 -8.90 -7.69 -8.67
CA SER A 162 -7.75 -6.83 -8.92
C SER A 162 -7.98 -5.83 -10.05
N PHE A 163 -8.86 -6.14 -11.00
CA PHE A 163 -9.34 -5.21 -12.02
C PHE A 163 -10.26 -4.10 -11.50
N GLY A 164 -10.56 -4.09 -10.19
CA GLY A 164 -11.30 -2.99 -9.56
C GLY A 164 -12.79 -2.94 -9.92
N PRO A 165 -13.47 -1.81 -9.65
CA PRO A 165 -14.93 -1.69 -9.78
C PRO A 165 -15.48 -1.73 -11.21
N ALA A 166 -14.66 -1.35 -12.19
CA ALA A 166 -15.04 -1.26 -13.60
C ALA A 166 -13.91 -1.75 -14.48
N LEU A 167 -14.23 -2.36 -15.61
CA LEU A 167 -13.20 -2.87 -16.52
C LEU A 167 -12.50 -1.72 -17.25
N HIS A 168 -11.17 -1.73 -17.17
CA HIS A 168 -10.30 -0.85 -17.94
C HIS A 168 -9.62 -1.64 -19.05
N PHE A 169 -9.45 -1.00 -20.19
CA PHE A 169 -8.68 -1.53 -21.30
C PHE A 169 -7.96 -0.38 -22.00
N ALA A 170 -6.71 -0.59 -22.36
CA ALA A 170 -5.85 0.41 -23.00
C ALA A 170 -5.82 1.76 -22.26
N ARG A 171 -5.86 1.73 -20.92
CA ARG A 171 -5.90 2.90 -20.02
C ARG A 171 -7.19 3.71 -20.04
N GLU A 172 -8.24 3.21 -20.69
CA GLU A 172 -9.56 3.83 -20.69
C GLU A 172 -10.58 2.94 -19.96
N THR A 173 -11.54 3.57 -19.28
CA THR A 173 -12.66 2.84 -18.68
C THR A 173 -13.59 2.42 -19.81
N ILE A 174 -13.90 1.13 -19.93
CA ILE A 174 -14.85 0.68 -20.96
C ILE A 174 -16.25 1.13 -20.54
N HIS A 175 -16.80 2.11 -21.26
CA HIS A 175 -18.10 2.69 -20.97
C HIS A 175 -19.05 2.75 -22.19
N LYS A 176 -18.58 2.30 -23.37
CA LYS A 176 -19.40 2.20 -24.60
C LYS A 176 -19.47 0.73 -25.04
N PRO A 177 -20.66 0.18 -25.36
CA PRO A 177 -21.98 0.82 -25.32
C PRO A 177 -22.54 1.03 -23.90
N PHE A 178 -21.99 0.33 -22.89
CA PHE A 178 -22.33 0.49 -21.48
C PHE A 178 -21.10 0.24 -20.61
N LEU A 179 -21.16 0.69 -19.35
CA LEU A 179 -20.11 0.44 -18.36
C LEU A 179 -20.10 -1.04 -17.94
N ILE A 180 -18.93 -1.68 -18.05
CA ILE A 180 -18.73 -3.05 -17.57
C ILE A 180 -18.38 -2.99 -16.07
N ILE A 181 -19.40 -3.14 -15.22
CA ILE A 181 -19.26 -3.17 -13.77
C ILE A 181 -18.74 -4.54 -13.35
N LEU A 182 -17.68 -4.56 -12.54
CA LEU A 182 -17.06 -5.77 -12.03
C LEU A 182 -17.49 -6.06 -10.57
N PRO A 183 -17.35 -7.31 -10.09
CA PRO A 183 -17.77 -7.70 -8.74
C PRO A 183 -17.21 -6.83 -7.61
N TYR A 184 -16.04 -6.21 -7.78
CA TYR A 184 -15.47 -5.32 -6.77
C TYR A 184 -16.44 -4.19 -6.38
N ALA A 185 -17.20 -3.64 -7.33
CA ALA A 185 -18.17 -2.57 -7.05
C ALA A 185 -19.24 -3.02 -6.04
N ILE A 186 -19.71 -4.26 -6.15
CA ILE A 186 -20.67 -4.87 -5.22
C ILE A 186 -20.04 -4.97 -3.82
N PHE A 187 -18.79 -5.42 -3.75
CA PHE A 187 -18.08 -5.57 -2.49
C PHE A 187 -17.84 -4.22 -1.81
N TYR A 188 -17.50 -3.20 -2.59
CA TYR A 188 -17.29 -1.83 -2.11
C TYR A 188 -18.51 -1.25 -1.38
N TYR A 189 -19.73 -1.50 -1.88
CA TYR A 189 -20.95 -0.96 -1.28
C TYR A 189 -21.58 -1.87 -0.21
N ILE A 190 -21.40 -3.19 -0.31
CA ILE A 190 -22.11 -4.15 0.56
C ILE A 190 -21.24 -4.61 1.74
N ILE A 191 -19.94 -4.80 1.54
CA ILE A 191 -19.07 -5.40 2.56
C ILE A 191 -18.52 -4.30 3.47
N PRO A 192 -18.83 -4.31 4.79
CA PRO A 192 -18.39 -3.28 5.72
C PRO A 192 -16.87 -3.08 5.69
N GLY A 193 -16.39 -1.84 5.61
CA GLY A 193 -14.95 -1.53 5.61
C GLY A 193 -14.23 -1.80 4.28
N PHE A 194 -14.88 -2.40 3.28
CA PHE A 194 -14.27 -2.64 1.97
C PHE A 194 -13.95 -1.33 1.23
N SER A 195 -14.74 -0.28 1.48
CA SER A 195 -14.49 1.08 0.97
C SER A 195 -13.18 1.71 1.48
N GLY A 196 -12.54 1.13 2.50
CA GLY A 196 -11.22 1.56 2.97
C GLY A 196 -10.07 1.17 2.03
N PHE A 197 -10.28 0.18 1.14
CA PHE A 197 -9.23 -0.31 0.24
C PHE A 197 -9.04 0.61 -0.98
N ARG A 198 -8.03 1.48 -0.90
CA ARG A 198 -7.65 2.38 -2.01
C ARG A 198 -7.20 1.62 -3.26
N ASN A 199 -6.34 0.62 -3.07
CA ASN A 199 -5.63 -0.06 -4.16
C ASN A 199 -6.24 -1.44 -4.41
N SER A 200 -7.16 -1.49 -5.36
CA SER A 200 -7.85 -2.72 -5.78
C SER A 200 -6.89 -3.71 -6.45
N SER A 201 -5.82 -3.27 -7.12
CA SER A 201 -4.88 -4.21 -7.74
C SER A 201 -4.23 -5.19 -6.76
N ARG A 202 -4.16 -4.86 -5.46
CA ARG A 202 -3.61 -5.75 -4.43
C ARG A 202 -4.31 -7.11 -4.31
N TRP A 203 -5.55 -7.24 -4.80
CA TRP A 203 -6.22 -8.54 -4.89
C TRP A 203 -5.50 -9.53 -5.82
N GLU A 204 -4.59 -9.05 -6.69
CA GLU A 204 -3.70 -9.89 -7.50
C GLU A 204 -2.80 -10.78 -6.64
N MET A 205 -2.45 -10.36 -5.40
CA MET A 205 -1.67 -11.18 -4.48
C MET A 205 -2.37 -12.51 -4.20
N LEU A 206 -3.71 -12.47 -4.08
CA LEU A 206 -4.53 -13.66 -3.88
C LEU A 206 -4.55 -14.54 -5.13
N PHE A 207 -4.55 -13.94 -6.33
CA PHE A 207 -4.40 -14.65 -7.60
C PHE A 207 -3.04 -15.36 -7.69
N ILE A 208 -1.94 -14.62 -7.54
CA ILE A 208 -0.57 -15.14 -7.66
C ILE A 208 -0.35 -16.27 -6.64
N PHE A 209 -0.75 -16.07 -5.38
CA PHE A 209 -0.65 -17.10 -4.35
C PHE A 209 -1.45 -18.35 -4.71
N SER A 210 -2.73 -18.19 -5.06
CA SER A 210 -3.61 -19.32 -5.35
C SER A 210 -3.13 -20.13 -6.56
N ILE A 211 -2.65 -19.44 -7.59
CA ILE A 211 -2.11 -20.08 -8.79
C ILE A 211 -0.76 -20.75 -8.52
N ALA A 212 0.12 -20.18 -7.70
CA ALA A 212 1.37 -20.84 -7.30
C ALA A 212 1.11 -22.17 -6.57
N VAL A 213 0.13 -22.19 -5.67
CA VAL A 213 -0.31 -23.42 -5.01
C VAL A 213 -0.92 -24.40 -6.02
N LEU A 214 -1.76 -23.91 -6.94
CA LEU A 214 -2.38 -24.74 -7.97
C LEU A 214 -1.34 -25.39 -8.89
N VAL A 215 -0.34 -24.63 -9.34
CA VAL A 215 0.80 -25.13 -10.14
C VAL A 215 1.52 -26.23 -9.39
N SER A 216 1.77 -26.04 -8.09
CA SER A 216 2.44 -27.04 -7.25
C SER A 216 1.62 -28.33 -7.15
N ILE A 217 0.31 -28.22 -6.91
CA ILE A 217 -0.61 -29.38 -6.86
C ILE A 217 -0.62 -30.11 -8.20
N VAL A 218 -0.79 -29.39 -9.32
CA VAL A 218 -0.87 -29.98 -10.65
C VAL A 218 0.45 -30.68 -11.02
N LEU A 219 1.59 -30.04 -10.81
CA LEU A 219 2.89 -30.64 -11.06
C LEU A 219 3.10 -31.89 -10.21
N SER A 220 2.76 -31.85 -8.92
CA SER A 220 2.86 -33.02 -8.03
C SER A 220 1.97 -34.20 -8.45
N SER A 221 0.85 -33.92 -9.13
CA SER A 221 -0.07 -34.94 -9.62
C SER A 221 0.40 -35.61 -10.92
N ILE A 222 1.24 -34.93 -11.71
CA ILE A 222 1.72 -35.39 -13.03
C ILE A 222 3.11 -36.01 -12.90
N LEU A 223 3.99 -35.37 -12.12
CA LEU A 223 5.38 -35.77 -11.94
C LEU A 223 5.48 -36.77 -10.78
N LYS A 224 6.11 -37.91 -11.04
CA LYS A 224 6.34 -38.96 -10.04
C LYS A 224 7.49 -38.58 -9.10
N ASN A 225 7.61 -39.25 -7.95
CA ASN A 225 8.77 -39.06 -7.08
C ASN A 225 9.99 -39.86 -7.58
N ASN A 226 10.64 -39.38 -8.63
CA ASN A 226 11.83 -40.03 -9.22
C ASN A 226 12.87 -39.02 -9.71
N LYS A 227 14.06 -39.52 -10.10
CA LYS A 227 15.17 -38.68 -10.59
C LYS A 227 14.78 -37.76 -11.76
N LYS A 228 13.98 -38.27 -12.72
CA LYS A 228 13.54 -37.48 -13.88
C LYS A 228 12.69 -36.28 -13.47
N SER A 229 11.74 -36.50 -12.57
CA SER A 229 10.89 -35.42 -12.03
C SER A 229 11.69 -34.43 -11.20
N PHE A 230 12.68 -34.87 -10.42
CA PHE A 230 13.60 -33.97 -9.72
C PHE A 230 14.36 -33.05 -10.68
N ILE A 231 14.85 -33.59 -11.81
CA ILE A 231 15.51 -32.79 -12.85
C ILE A 231 14.54 -31.77 -13.45
N ILE A 232 13.30 -32.18 -13.76
CA ILE A 232 12.27 -31.27 -14.29
C ILE A 232 11.98 -30.13 -13.29
N TYR A 233 11.77 -30.44 -12.00
CA TYR A 233 11.56 -29.41 -10.98
C TYR A 233 12.75 -28.45 -10.90
N SER A 234 13.97 -28.98 -10.90
CA SER A 234 15.18 -28.16 -10.86
C SER A 234 15.28 -27.24 -12.07
N LEU A 235 15.02 -27.74 -13.28
CA LEU A 235 15.02 -26.93 -14.50
C LEU A 235 13.94 -25.85 -14.51
N LEU A 236 12.74 -26.15 -13.99
CA LEU A 236 11.67 -25.15 -13.87
C LEU A 236 12.05 -24.05 -12.87
N ILE A 237 12.61 -24.41 -11.71
CA ILE A 237 13.06 -23.44 -10.70
C ILE A 237 14.20 -22.59 -11.27
N ILE A 238 15.22 -23.22 -11.87
CA ILE A 238 16.34 -22.51 -12.51
C ILE A 238 15.81 -21.60 -13.60
N GLY A 239 14.88 -22.07 -14.43
CA GLY A 239 14.25 -21.26 -15.47
C GLY A 239 13.56 -20.03 -14.90
N ILE A 240 12.69 -20.20 -13.90
CA ILE A 240 11.98 -19.08 -13.24
C ILE A 240 12.99 -18.08 -12.66
N VAL A 241 14.03 -18.54 -11.97
CA VAL A 241 15.06 -17.67 -11.40
C VAL A 241 15.86 -16.96 -12.50
N ALA A 242 16.21 -17.68 -13.57
CA ALA A 242 16.99 -17.15 -14.68
C ALA A 242 16.26 -16.06 -15.48
N GLU A 243 14.93 -15.94 -15.38
CA GLU A 243 14.19 -14.83 -16.01
C GLU A 243 14.41 -13.48 -15.34
N TYR A 244 14.95 -13.46 -14.11
CA TYR A 244 15.19 -12.24 -13.36
C TYR A 244 16.64 -11.79 -13.47
N ASN A 245 16.84 -10.47 -13.61
CA ASN A 245 18.13 -9.79 -13.61
C ASN A 245 18.72 -9.83 -12.19
N PHE A 246 19.84 -10.53 -12.04
CA PHE A 246 20.64 -10.53 -10.81
C PHE A 246 21.91 -9.69 -10.96
N PRO A 247 22.39 -9.04 -9.90
CA PRO A 247 21.77 -8.95 -8.57
C PRO A 247 20.53 -8.04 -8.56
N MET A 248 19.56 -8.34 -7.69
CA MET A 248 18.45 -7.43 -7.46
C MET A 248 18.97 -6.07 -6.98
N LYS A 249 18.41 -4.97 -7.50
CA LYS A 249 18.76 -3.63 -7.04
C LYS A 249 18.17 -3.40 -5.65
N PHE A 250 19.03 -3.16 -4.67
CA PHE A 250 18.61 -2.74 -3.33
C PHE A 250 18.91 -1.26 -3.14
N TYR A 251 17.97 -0.52 -2.55
CA TYR A 251 18.16 0.87 -2.17
C TYR A 251 18.55 0.95 -0.69
N PRO A 252 19.70 1.55 -0.34
CA PRO A 252 20.10 1.64 1.05
C PRO A 252 19.13 2.55 1.82
N VAL A 253 18.58 2.02 2.90
CA VAL A 253 17.86 2.84 3.87
C VAL A 253 18.87 3.57 4.76
N ARG A 254 18.64 4.86 5.01
CA ARG A 254 19.53 5.68 5.83
C ARG A 254 19.62 5.08 7.25
N GLN A 255 20.84 4.93 7.76
CA GLN A 255 21.07 4.46 9.12
C GLN A 255 20.90 5.61 10.12
N ILE A 256 20.49 5.31 11.36
CA ILE A 256 20.29 6.30 12.44
C ILE A 256 21.53 7.21 12.62
N LYS A 257 22.73 6.63 12.57
CA LYS A 257 23.99 7.40 12.68
C LYS A 257 24.14 8.48 11.59
N ASN A 258 23.48 8.31 10.46
CA ASN A 258 23.48 9.20 9.30
C ASN A 258 22.22 10.08 9.24
N PHE A 259 21.34 10.06 10.25
CA PHE A 259 20.20 10.98 10.30
C PHE A 259 20.66 12.44 10.40
N PRO A 260 19.87 13.40 9.90
CA PRO A 260 20.23 14.81 9.98
C PRO A 260 20.45 15.25 11.43
N GLN A 261 21.42 16.15 11.65
CA GLN A 261 21.82 16.57 13.00
C GLN A 261 20.69 17.24 13.78
N SER A 262 19.74 17.90 13.10
CA SER A 262 18.53 18.46 13.73
C SER A 262 17.69 17.41 14.47
N TYR A 263 17.62 16.18 13.97
CA TYR A 263 16.91 15.08 14.64
C TYR A 263 17.72 14.51 15.80
N LYS A 264 19.05 14.48 15.71
CA LYS A 264 19.91 14.14 16.87
C LYS A 264 19.80 15.17 17.98
N TRP A 265 19.71 16.45 17.61
CA TRP A 265 19.45 17.52 18.55
C TRP A 265 18.10 17.38 19.24
N LEU A 266 17.03 17.02 18.51
CA LEU A 266 15.71 16.77 19.11
C LEU A 266 15.76 15.71 20.22
N SER A 267 16.63 14.70 20.10
CA SER A 267 16.82 13.69 21.15
C SER A 267 17.37 14.25 22.46
N SER A 268 18.00 15.42 22.45
CA SER A 268 18.45 16.14 23.65
C SER A 268 17.37 17.00 24.31
N THR A 269 16.26 17.25 23.60
CA THR A 269 15.13 18.05 24.12
C THR A 269 14.22 17.23 25.05
N PRO A 270 13.39 17.88 25.89
CA PRO A 270 12.41 17.20 26.73
C PRO A 270 11.53 16.20 25.95
N LYS A 271 11.22 15.05 26.55
CA LYS A 271 10.47 13.96 25.86
C LYS A 271 9.08 14.38 25.36
N ASN A 272 8.45 15.36 26.00
CA ASN A 272 7.14 15.87 25.64
C ASN A 272 7.18 17.02 24.63
N SER A 273 8.37 17.40 24.14
CA SER A 273 8.49 18.45 23.14
C SER A 273 7.80 18.08 21.83
N VAL A 274 7.10 19.06 21.26
CA VAL A 274 6.43 18.98 19.96
C VAL A 274 7.24 19.80 18.96
N TYR A 275 7.50 19.26 17.78
CA TYR A 275 8.19 19.99 16.72
C TYR A 275 7.43 19.98 15.39
N ILE A 276 7.74 20.95 14.55
CA ILE A 276 7.35 20.98 13.14
C ILE A 276 8.57 21.25 12.27
N THR A 277 8.66 20.56 11.16
CA THR A 277 9.68 20.73 10.14
C THR A 277 9.07 21.43 8.92
N MET A 278 9.62 22.60 8.60
CA MET A 278 9.22 23.50 7.54
C MET A 278 10.22 23.47 6.37
N PRO A 279 9.76 23.51 5.11
CA PRO A 279 8.34 23.48 4.70
C PRO A 279 7.70 22.12 5.03
N ILE A 280 6.42 22.13 5.42
CA ILE A 280 5.60 20.95 5.68
C ILE A 280 4.77 20.61 4.45
N TYR A 281 4.61 19.33 4.12
CA TYR A 281 3.96 18.89 2.89
C TYR A 281 2.74 17.98 3.14
N ASN A 282 1.81 17.97 2.19
CA ASN A 282 0.76 16.96 2.08
C ASN A 282 0.76 16.35 0.67
N TRP A 283 -0.15 15.41 0.39
CA TRP A 283 -0.25 14.72 -0.92
C TRP A 283 -0.37 15.65 -2.14
N ASN A 284 -0.84 16.88 -1.97
CA ASN A 284 -0.98 17.86 -3.06
C ASN A 284 0.28 18.71 -3.25
N SER A 285 1.31 18.52 -2.42
CA SER A 285 2.56 19.26 -2.49
C SER A 285 3.59 18.56 -3.39
N PRO A 286 4.48 19.30 -4.07
CA PRO A 286 5.37 18.75 -5.10
C PRO A 286 6.46 17.80 -4.57
N ASN A 287 6.75 17.81 -3.27
CA ASN A 287 7.82 17.00 -2.66
C ASN A 287 7.33 16.22 -1.44
N TYR A 288 6.06 15.83 -1.42
CA TYR A 288 5.41 15.21 -0.25
C TYR A 288 6.08 13.91 0.25
N ALA A 289 6.80 13.19 -0.63
CA ALA A 289 7.51 11.97 -0.28
C ALA A 289 8.59 12.19 0.80
N ILE A 290 9.11 13.41 0.98
CA ILE A 290 10.08 13.70 2.04
C ILE A 290 9.49 13.51 3.45
N GLU A 291 8.17 13.62 3.61
CA GLU A 291 7.51 13.38 4.90
C GLU A 291 7.65 11.91 5.35
N LEU A 292 7.81 10.96 4.41
CA LEU A 292 8.14 9.55 4.74
C LEU A 292 9.52 9.44 5.40
N GLU A 293 10.51 10.17 4.88
CA GLU A 293 11.84 10.20 5.51
C GLU A 293 11.79 10.86 6.89
N ARG A 294 11.03 11.95 7.03
CA ARG A 294 10.88 12.66 8.32
C ARG A 294 10.15 11.81 9.36
N GLU A 295 9.14 11.06 8.95
CA GLU A 295 8.46 10.08 9.80
C GLU A 295 9.44 8.98 10.23
N TYR A 296 10.27 8.46 9.32
CA TYR A 296 11.33 7.53 9.68
C TYR A 296 12.35 8.14 10.65
N TYR A 297 12.75 9.40 10.47
CA TYR A 297 13.65 10.09 11.41
C TYR A 297 13.04 10.26 12.80
N SER A 298 11.72 10.46 12.90
CA SER A 298 11.01 10.58 14.17
C SER A 298 11.08 9.31 15.03
N THR A 299 11.32 8.14 14.42
CA THR A 299 11.45 6.86 15.14
C THR A 299 12.70 6.77 16.02
N GLN A 300 13.66 7.69 15.87
CA GLN A 300 14.86 7.73 16.70
C GLN A 300 14.51 7.95 18.17
N ASP A 301 13.52 8.79 18.45
CA ASP A 301 13.24 9.26 19.81
C ASP A 301 11.76 9.52 20.11
N PHE A 302 10.90 9.32 19.11
CA PHE A 302 9.44 9.46 19.16
C PHE A 302 8.96 10.79 19.75
N ARG A 303 9.68 11.91 19.53
CA ARG A 303 9.11 13.24 19.84
C ARG A 303 7.86 13.46 19.01
N LYS A 304 6.88 14.14 19.61
CA LYS A 304 5.64 14.47 18.91
C LYS A 304 5.94 15.43 17.76
N THR A 305 5.36 15.17 16.61
CA THR A 305 5.55 16.01 15.43
C THR A 305 4.22 16.32 14.77
N VAL A 306 4.13 17.52 14.17
CA VAL A 306 2.99 17.93 13.34
C VAL A 306 3.11 17.33 11.92
N ASN A 307 4.35 17.06 11.49
CA ASN A 307 4.64 16.38 10.24
C ASN A 307 4.09 14.95 10.24
N GLY A 308 3.93 14.38 9.05
CA GLY A 308 3.54 12.99 8.94
C GLY A 308 3.10 12.63 7.53
N TYR A 309 3.12 11.34 7.26
CA TYR A 309 2.64 10.78 6.02
C TYR A 309 1.60 9.71 6.34
N SER A 310 0.40 9.84 5.77
CA SER A 310 -0.65 8.87 6.01
C SER A 310 -1.50 8.66 4.77
N GLY A 311 -2.06 7.45 4.65
CA GLY A 311 -3.09 7.17 3.65
C GLY A 311 -4.40 7.93 3.91
N PHE A 312 -4.58 8.48 5.11
CA PHE A 312 -5.70 9.31 5.52
C PHE A 312 -5.19 10.46 6.41
N SER A 313 -5.57 11.69 6.10
CA SER A 313 -5.22 12.87 6.90
C SER A 313 -6.49 13.65 7.21
N PRO A 314 -6.74 14.04 8.47
CA PRO A 314 -7.90 14.86 8.83
C PRO A 314 -7.96 16.14 8.01
N LYS A 315 -9.16 16.57 7.63
CA LYS A 315 -9.37 17.76 6.78
C LYS A 315 -8.75 19.01 7.40
N SER A 316 -8.93 19.22 8.71
CA SER A 316 -8.31 20.34 9.44
C SER A 316 -6.79 20.34 9.31
N TRP A 317 -6.13 19.19 9.46
CA TRP A 317 -4.68 19.08 9.27
C TRP A 317 -4.26 19.39 7.82
N GLN A 318 -5.03 18.93 6.82
CA GLN A 318 -4.72 19.23 5.42
C GLN A 318 -4.83 20.73 5.11
N GLU A 319 -5.87 21.39 5.63
CA GLU A 319 -6.04 22.85 5.55
C GLU A 319 -4.92 23.56 6.31
N ASP A 320 -4.48 23.00 7.44
CA ASP A 320 -3.37 23.52 8.22
C ASP A 320 -2.08 23.55 7.42
N VAL A 321 -1.71 22.40 6.86
CA VAL A 321 -0.51 22.20 6.05
C VAL A 321 -0.53 23.08 4.80
N LEU A 322 -1.65 23.15 4.07
CA LEU A 322 -1.75 23.98 2.87
C LEU A 322 -1.55 25.47 3.17
N TYR A 323 -2.14 25.96 4.26
CA TYR A 323 -1.95 27.33 4.69
C TYR A 323 -0.50 27.59 5.10
N LEU A 324 0.10 26.72 5.93
CA LEU A 324 1.49 26.86 6.36
C LEU A 324 2.49 26.77 5.21
N PHE A 325 2.24 25.90 4.23
CA PHE A 325 3.07 25.78 3.03
C PHE A 325 3.11 27.08 2.21
N ARG A 326 1.98 27.79 2.14
CA ARG A 326 1.82 29.02 1.33
C ARG A 326 2.26 30.28 2.06
N ASN A 327 1.94 30.38 3.35
CA ASN A 327 1.98 31.64 4.11
C ASN A 327 3.10 31.69 5.16
N PHE A 328 3.81 30.60 5.44
CA PHE A 328 4.96 30.67 6.35
C PHE A 328 6.11 31.47 5.69
N PRO A 329 6.73 32.45 6.40
CA PRO A 329 6.77 32.63 7.85
C PRO A 329 5.97 33.85 8.37
N GLU A 330 4.80 34.17 7.82
CA GLU A 330 3.97 35.26 8.34
C GLU A 330 3.64 35.09 9.84
N ASN A 331 3.38 36.21 10.52
CA ASN A 331 3.01 36.21 11.95
C ASN A 331 1.83 35.29 12.25
N GLU A 332 0.80 35.26 11.39
CA GLU A 332 -0.36 34.38 11.58
C GLU A 332 0.03 32.90 11.48
N SER A 333 0.89 32.52 10.54
CA SER A 333 1.45 31.17 10.42
C SER A 333 2.20 30.75 11.69
N ILE A 334 3.01 31.65 12.26
CA ILE A 334 3.78 31.40 13.49
C ILE A 334 2.84 31.24 14.70
N LEU A 335 1.81 32.09 14.83
CA LEU A 335 0.81 31.98 15.88
C LEU A 335 0.01 30.69 15.78
N ARG A 336 -0.30 30.24 14.56
CA ARG A 336 -0.99 28.98 14.32
C ARG A 336 -0.15 27.77 14.71
N ILE A 337 1.14 27.78 14.39
CA ILE A 337 2.11 26.79 14.88
C ILE A 337 2.18 26.81 16.41
N LYS A 338 2.22 27.99 17.05
CA LYS A 338 2.20 28.12 18.52
C LYS A 338 0.93 27.50 19.12
N LYS A 339 -0.24 27.75 18.52
CA LYS A 339 -1.54 27.19 18.95
C LYS A 339 -1.60 25.67 18.84
N MET A 340 -0.83 25.04 17.95
CA MET A 340 -0.68 23.59 17.87
C MET A 340 0.17 23.00 19.02
N GLY A 341 0.71 23.85 19.91
CA GLY A 341 1.56 23.42 21.03
C GLY A 341 3.00 23.09 20.62
N VAL A 342 3.43 23.54 19.45
CA VAL A 342 4.80 23.33 18.95
C VAL A 342 5.80 24.09 19.83
N ASN A 343 6.85 23.41 20.26
CA ASN A 343 7.97 24.00 21.00
C ASN A 343 9.10 24.44 20.06
N TYR A 344 9.33 23.68 18.97
CA TYR A 344 10.44 23.90 18.06
C TYR A 344 10.01 23.90 16.59
N ILE A 345 10.45 24.91 15.85
CA ILE A 345 10.29 25.00 14.39
C ILE A 345 11.65 24.70 13.74
N ILE A 346 11.72 23.62 12.97
CA ILE A 346 12.90 23.21 12.21
C ILE A 346 12.72 23.71 10.78
N VAL A 347 13.60 24.58 10.30
CA VAL A 347 13.51 25.19 8.98
C VAL A 347 14.63 24.66 8.10
N ASN A 348 14.26 23.98 7.01
CA ASN A 348 15.21 23.51 6.00
C ASN A 348 15.36 24.54 4.89
N LYS A 349 16.44 25.33 4.92
CA LYS A 349 16.73 26.38 3.94
C LYS A 349 16.81 25.84 2.52
N ALA A 350 17.53 24.74 2.32
CA ALA A 350 17.72 24.13 1.01
C ALA A 350 16.41 23.68 0.34
N GLU A 351 15.41 23.30 1.14
CA GLU A 351 14.09 22.94 0.62
C GLU A 351 13.32 24.17 0.11
N TYR A 352 13.34 25.28 0.86
CA TYR A 352 12.77 26.54 0.40
C TYR A 352 13.48 27.07 -0.85
N ASP A 353 14.81 26.99 -0.91
CA ASP A 353 15.58 27.41 -2.08
C ASP A 353 15.20 26.59 -3.32
N LYS A 354 14.98 25.27 -3.16
CA LYS A 354 14.50 24.39 -4.24
C LYS A 354 13.07 24.73 -4.68
N LEU A 355 12.16 24.98 -3.74
CA LEU A 355 10.78 25.37 -4.07
C LEU A 355 10.73 26.70 -4.82
N TYR A 356 11.49 27.69 -4.35
CA TYR A 356 11.60 29.02 -4.95
C TYR A 356 12.18 28.94 -6.37
N LYS A 357 13.29 28.19 -6.55
CA LYS A 357 13.90 27.97 -7.88
C LYS A 357 12.92 27.32 -8.87
N ASN A 358 12.11 26.39 -8.38
CA ASN A 358 11.11 25.68 -9.20
C ASN A 358 9.80 26.47 -9.38
N LYS A 359 9.74 27.73 -8.92
CA LYS A 359 8.56 28.61 -9.03
C LYS A 359 7.31 28.06 -8.37
N TYR A 360 7.45 27.21 -7.34
CA TYR A 360 6.31 26.85 -6.49
C TYR A 360 5.95 28.04 -5.60
N TYR A 361 4.64 28.21 -5.36
CA TYR A 361 4.15 29.27 -4.48
C TYR A 361 4.66 29.04 -3.05
N THR A 362 5.67 29.84 -2.69
CA THR A 362 6.28 29.93 -1.37
C THR A 362 6.54 31.41 -1.12
N PHE A 363 6.50 31.82 0.14
CA PHE A 363 6.63 33.24 0.50
C PHE A 363 8.00 33.82 0.12
N GLY A 364 9.04 32.99 0.06
CA GLY A 364 10.37 33.37 -0.40
C GLY A 364 11.35 32.20 -0.41
N ASN A 365 12.61 32.48 -0.75
CA ASN A 365 13.70 31.52 -0.63
C ASN A 365 14.08 31.29 0.86
N GLY A 366 14.96 30.34 1.14
CA GLY A 366 15.28 29.97 2.50
C GLY A 366 15.96 31.08 3.31
N ASP A 367 16.74 31.95 2.66
CA ASP A 367 17.34 33.11 3.33
C ASP A 367 16.31 34.16 3.73
N PHE A 368 15.32 34.42 2.87
CA PHE A 368 14.18 35.28 3.19
C PHE A 368 13.42 34.72 4.39
N VAL A 369 13.07 33.43 4.36
CA VAL A 369 12.31 32.78 5.45
C VAL A 369 13.05 32.90 6.77
N ARG A 370 14.36 32.61 6.77
CA ARG A 370 15.22 32.74 7.96
C ARG A 370 15.28 34.18 8.47
N SER A 371 15.42 35.15 7.58
CA SER A 371 15.50 36.58 7.93
C SER A 371 14.23 37.04 8.64
N GLU A 372 13.05 36.68 8.12
CA GLU A 372 11.78 37.04 8.73
C GLU A 372 11.56 36.38 10.09
N LEU A 373 11.96 35.10 10.25
CA LEU A 373 11.90 34.43 11.55
C LEU A 373 12.82 35.08 12.60
N ASN A 374 14.00 35.54 12.21
CA ASN A 374 14.92 36.26 13.10
C ASN A 374 14.39 37.63 13.54
N LYS A 375 13.54 38.27 12.72
CA LYS A 375 12.89 39.54 13.07
C LYS A 375 11.67 39.36 13.98
N ASN A 376 11.14 38.14 14.08
CA ASN A 376 9.94 37.87 14.86
C ASN A 376 10.24 37.87 16.36
N SER A 377 9.63 38.79 17.11
CA SER A 377 9.83 38.91 18.56
C SER A 377 9.31 37.72 19.38
N ASN A 378 8.47 36.86 18.81
CA ASN A 378 7.97 35.66 19.49
C ASN A 378 8.92 34.46 19.37
N LEU A 379 9.96 34.55 18.53
CA LEU A 379 10.87 33.46 18.23
C LEU A 379 12.30 33.81 18.65
N PHE A 380 13.09 32.77 18.90
CA PHE A 380 14.52 32.90 19.05
C PHE A 380 15.24 31.73 18.36
N LEU A 381 16.38 32.01 17.74
CA LEU A 381 17.22 30.97 17.15
C LEU A 381 17.83 30.12 18.26
N LYS A 382 17.51 28.83 18.27
CA LYS A 382 17.95 27.87 19.29
C LYS A 382 19.24 27.16 18.87
N ASP A 383 19.32 26.72 17.62
CA ASP A 383 20.47 26.00 17.07
C ASP A 383 20.51 26.08 15.53
N LYS A 384 21.65 25.73 14.94
CA LYS A 384 21.87 25.70 13.48
C LYS A 384 22.78 24.54 13.09
N PHE A 385 22.34 23.77 12.10
CA PHE A 385 23.11 22.69 11.49
C PHE A 385 23.09 22.82 9.97
N GLU A 386 24.21 23.24 9.38
CA GLU A 386 24.33 23.45 7.92
C GLU A 386 23.21 24.37 7.37
N ASP A 387 22.31 23.83 6.55
CA ASP A 387 21.13 24.48 5.98
C ASP A 387 19.86 24.32 6.81
N THR A 388 19.95 23.80 8.03
CA THR A 388 18.84 23.62 8.95
C THR A 388 18.94 24.58 10.13
N TYR A 389 17.84 25.29 10.42
CA TYR A 389 17.75 26.26 11.51
C TYR A 389 16.64 25.85 12.46
N ILE A 390 16.89 25.93 13.77
CA ILE A 390 15.91 25.53 14.77
C ILE A 390 15.52 26.77 15.58
N PHE A 391 14.23 27.08 15.60
CA PHE A 391 13.67 28.19 16.36
C PHE A 391 12.83 27.67 17.53
N GLY A 392 12.97 28.31 18.69
CA GLY A 392 12.07 28.14 19.83
C GLY A 392 11.11 29.32 19.97
N PHE A 393 10.06 29.15 20.76
CA PHE A 393 9.14 30.24 21.13
C PHE A 393 9.60 30.91 22.42
N ASN A 394 9.56 32.25 22.45
CA ASN A 394 9.67 33.01 23.69
C ASN A 394 8.45 32.70 24.58
N ASN A 395 8.71 32.53 25.88
CA ASN A 395 7.69 32.27 26.90
C ASN A 395 6.72 33.45 27.03
#